data_AF-A0A930SD14-F1
#
_entry.id   AF-A0A930SD14-F1
#
_cell.length_a   1.000
_cell.length_b   1.000
_cell.length_c   1.000
_cell.angle_alpha   90.00
_cell.angle_beta   90.00
_cell.angle_gamma   90.00
#
_symmetry.space_group_name_H-M   'P 1'
#
loop_
_entity.id
_entity.type
_entity.pdbx_description
1 polymer ?
#
loop_
_entity_poly.entity_id
_entity_poly.type
_entity_poly.pdbx_seq_one_letter_code
_entity_poly.pdbx_strand_id
1 'polypeptide(L)'
;MDYISLLQSEMRPAFGCTEPIALAYAAAKAVSVLDEFPNHIHARCSANIIKNVKSVVIPNSGGRKGLTAAITLGAIVGHPERELEVLESATDEDRKWLGT
;
A
#
# COMPACT_ATOMS: atom_id res chain seq x y z
N MET A 1 7.87 -34.91 1.03
CA MET A 1 7.83 -33.43 0.96
C MET A 1 6.41 -33.06 0.61
N ASP A 2 5.66 -32.50 1.57
CA ASP A 2 4.32 -32.00 1.27
C ASP A 2 4.46 -30.60 0.68
N TYR A 3 4.27 -30.50 -0.65
CA TYR A 3 4.41 -29.24 -1.38
C TYR A 3 3.36 -28.21 -0.99
N ILE A 4 2.16 -28.62 -0.57
CA ILE A 4 1.11 -27.67 -0.17
C ILE A 4 1.51 -27.01 1.15
N SER A 5 1.96 -27.80 2.13
CA SER A 5 2.45 -27.29 3.40
C SER A 5 3.64 -26.32 3.22
N LEU A 6 4.57 -26.62 2.31
CA LEU A 6 5.69 -25.74 2.01
C LEU A 6 5.24 -24.41 1.37
N LEU A 7 4.30 -24.46 0.43
CA LEU A 7 3.76 -23.24 -0.17
C LEU A 7 3.03 -22.39 0.86
N GLN A 8 2.29 -23.01 1.78
CA GLN A 8 1.62 -22.31 2.87
C GLN A 8 2.59 -21.68 3.88
N SER A 9 3.77 -22.28 4.11
CA SER A 9 4.77 -21.70 5.00
C SER A 9 5.53 -20.52 4.39
N GLU A 10 5.81 -20.59 3.08
CA GLU A 10 6.63 -19.61 2.36
C GLU A 10 5.82 -18.47 1.71
N MET A 11 4.60 -18.72 1.26
CA MET A 11 3.79 -17.68 0.61
C MET A 11 3.15 -16.75 1.64
N ARG A 12 3.24 -15.45 1.39
CA ARG A 12 2.52 -14.41 2.13
C ARG A 12 1.39 -13.86 1.24
N PRO A 13 0.15 -13.78 1.74
CA PRO A 13 -0.92 -13.06 1.05
C PRO A 13 -0.53 -11.60 0.81
N ALA A 14 -0.99 -11.03 -0.30
CA ALA A 14 -0.73 -9.65 -0.66
C ALA A 14 -1.90 -9.09 -1.47
N PHE A 15 -2.30 -7.85 -1.22
CA PHE A 15 -3.32 -7.18 -2.01
C PHE A 15 -2.68 -6.46 -3.21
N GLY A 16 -2.75 -7.03 -4.40
CA GLY A 16 -2.27 -6.35 -5.62
C GLY A 16 -0.75 -6.46 -5.84
N CYS A 17 -0.19 -5.55 -6.64
CA CYS A 17 1.23 -5.62 -7.00
C CYS A 17 2.14 -5.18 -5.85
N THR A 18 3.31 -5.81 -5.72
CA THR A 18 4.25 -5.57 -4.62
C THR A 18 4.69 -4.11 -4.51
N GLU A 19 4.88 -3.44 -5.64
CA GLU A 19 5.44 -2.10 -5.72
C GLU A 19 4.49 -1.02 -5.12
N PRO A 20 3.21 -0.91 -5.56
CA PRO A 20 2.28 0.01 -4.91
C PRO A 20 2.06 -0.32 -3.44
N ILE A 21 2.04 -1.60 -3.06
CA ILE A 21 1.81 -1.99 -1.67
C ILE A 21 2.98 -1.66 -0.78
N ALA A 22 4.21 -1.88 -1.24
CA ALA A 22 5.39 -1.47 -0.48
C ALA A 22 5.39 0.03 -0.19
N LEU A 23 4.91 0.85 -1.14
CA LEU A 23 4.80 2.30 -0.96
C LEU A 23 3.67 2.69 -0.01
N ALA A 24 2.49 2.07 -0.15
CA ALA A 24 1.38 2.26 0.78
C ALA A 24 1.76 1.86 2.20
N TYR A 25 2.43 0.71 2.35
CA TYR A 25 2.97 0.21 3.60
C TYR A 25 3.99 1.17 4.21
N ALA A 26 4.95 1.65 3.42
CA ALA A 26 5.93 2.61 3.89
C ALA A 26 5.28 3.92 4.38
N ALA A 27 4.25 4.40 3.67
CA ALA A 27 3.50 5.59 4.06
C ALA A 27 2.71 5.37 5.35
N ALA A 28 1.97 4.27 5.45
CA ALA A 28 1.22 3.87 6.64
C ALA A 28 2.14 3.73 7.86
N LYS A 29 3.29 3.07 7.65
CA LYS A 29 4.28 2.90 8.71
C LYS A 29 4.87 4.23 9.14
N ALA A 30 5.21 5.11 8.21
CA ALA A 30 5.70 6.46 8.49
C ALA A 30 4.70 7.27 9.32
N VAL A 31 3.40 7.19 9.00
CA VAL A 31 2.33 7.82 9.81
C VAL A 31 2.26 7.19 11.19
N SER A 32 2.31 5.86 11.32
CA SER A 32 2.22 5.19 12.63
C SER A 32 3.38 5.47 13.58
N VAL A 33 4.54 5.85 13.04
CA VAL A 33 5.72 6.21 13.84
C VAL A 33 5.83 7.72 14.06
N LEU A 34 5.05 8.51 13.32
CA LEU A 34 4.94 9.94 13.52
C LEU A 34 3.87 10.18 14.59
N ASP A 35 4.22 10.93 15.64
CA ASP A 35 3.27 11.24 16.73
C ASP A 35 2.12 12.17 16.30
N GLU A 36 2.17 12.65 15.05
CA GLU A 36 1.18 13.52 14.44
C GLU A 36 0.95 13.14 12.96
N PHE A 37 -0.12 13.67 12.36
CA PHE A 37 -0.38 13.44 10.94
C PHE A 37 0.55 14.32 10.07
N PRO A 38 1.19 13.77 9.01
CA PRO A 38 2.15 14.54 8.23
C PRO A 38 1.47 15.63 7.38
N ASN A 39 2.05 16.83 7.39
CA ASN A 39 1.62 17.93 6.53
C ASN A 39 2.09 17.76 5.07
N HIS A 40 3.17 17.00 4.84
CA HIS A 40 3.73 16.74 3.52
C HIS A 40 4.43 15.39 3.48
N ILE A 41 4.35 14.70 2.34
CA ILE A 41 5.06 13.43 2.09
C ILE A 41 5.97 13.61 0.88
N HIS A 42 7.28 13.44 1.09
CA HIS A 42 8.26 13.36 0.01
C HIS A 42 8.75 11.91 -0.14
N ALA A 43 8.28 11.22 -1.19
CA ALA A 43 8.71 9.85 -1.47
C ALA A 43 9.88 9.80 -2.46
N ARG A 44 11.04 9.30 -2.01
CA ARG A 44 12.21 9.06 -2.85
C ARG A 44 12.29 7.57 -3.18
N CYS A 45 11.94 7.20 -4.40
CA CYS A 45 11.84 5.82 -4.83
C CYS A 45 12.97 5.43 -5.79
N SER A 46 13.52 4.23 -5.64
CA SER A 46 14.48 3.68 -6.61
C SER A 46 13.78 3.33 -7.92
N ALA A 47 14.37 3.71 -9.05
CA ALA A 47 13.87 3.30 -10.38
C ALA A 47 13.83 1.77 -10.55
N ASN A 48 14.62 1.02 -9.77
CA ASN A 48 14.63 -0.44 -9.81
C ASN A 48 13.46 -1.09 -9.03
N ILE A 49 12.78 -0.32 -8.16
CA ILE A 49 11.59 -0.75 -7.41
C ILE A 49 10.30 -0.33 -8.14
N ILE A 50 10.36 0.72 -8.95
CA ILE A 50 9.21 1.24 -9.67
C ILE A 50 9.12 0.60 -11.06
N LYS A 51 8.28 -0.42 -11.24
CA LYS A 51 7.92 -0.93 -12.59
C LYS A 51 6.51 -0.49 -13.01
N ASN A 52 5.47 -1.11 -12.46
CA ASN A 52 4.13 -1.09 -13.05
C ASN A 52 3.12 -0.25 -12.26
N VAL A 53 3.53 0.41 -11.18
CA VAL A 53 2.64 1.24 -10.34
C VAL A 53 1.85 2.31 -11.12
N LYS A 54 2.33 2.72 -12.30
CA LYS A 54 1.63 3.66 -13.20
C LYS A 54 0.44 3.04 -13.95
N SER A 55 0.42 1.73 -14.17
CA SER A 55 -0.57 1.05 -15.02
C SER A 55 -1.57 0.20 -14.23
N VAL A 56 -1.20 -0.26 -13.03
CA VAL A 56 -2.03 -1.11 -12.18
C VAL A 56 -2.96 -0.29 -11.27
N VAL A 57 -4.14 -0.83 -11.01
CA VAL A 57 -5.09 -0.25 -10.06
C VAL A 57 -4.61 -0.53 -8.64
N ILE A 58 -4.64 0.51 -7.79
CA ILE A 58 -4.37 0.35 -6.37
C ILE A 58 -5.58 -0.34 -5.72
N PRO A 59 -5.40 -1.43 -4.96
CA PRO A 59 -6.52 -2.09 -4.27
C PRO A 59 -7.31 -1.12 -3.42
N ASN A 60 -8.63 -1.30 -3.38
CA ASN A 60 -9.56 -0.49 -2.57
C ASN A 60 -9.47 1.04 -2.81
N SER A 61 -8.94 1.47 -3.96
CA SER A 61 -8.79 2.89 -4.30
C SER A 61 -9.89 3.47 -5.19
N GLY A 62 -10.91 2.69 -5.52
CA GLY A 62 -11.95 3.11 -6.48
C GLY A 62 -11.45 3.28 -7.92
N GLY A 63 -10.42 2.51 -8.33
CA GLY A 63 -9.89 2.53 -9.70
C GLY A 63 -8.72 3.49 -9.92
N ARG A 64 -8.18 4.11 -8.86
CA ARG A 64 -7.01 5.00 -8.95
C ARG A 64 -5.74 4.19 -9.24
N LYS A 65 -4.77 4.87 -9.85
CA LYS A 65 -3.47 4.33 -10.26
C LYS A 65 -2.36 5.31 -9.88
N GLY A 66 -1.12 4.83 -9.85
CA GLY A 66 0.05 5.67 -9.67
C GLY A 66 0.57 5.74 -8.24
N LEU A 67 1.78 6.29 -8.12
CA LEU A 67 2.55 6.44 -6.89
C LEU A 67 1.80 7.24 -5.83
N THR A 68 1.30 8.41 -6.23
CA THR A 68 0.58 9.31 -5.33
C THR A 68 -0.63 8.63 -4.72
N ALA A 69 -1.44 7.93 -5.52
CA ALA A 69 -2.61 7.21 -5.02
C ALA A 69 -2.23 6.14 -3.98
N ALA A 70 -1.16 5.36 -4.24
CA ALA A 70 -0.69 4.34 -3.32
C ALA A 70 -0.22 4.93 -1.98
N ILE A 71 0.61 5.97 -2.04
CA ILE A 71 1.18 6.64 -0.87
C ILE A 71 0.10 7.35 -0.06
N THR A 72 -0.77 8.13 -0.72
CA THR A 72 -1.84 8.87 -0.06
C THR A 72 -2.82 7.91 0.62
N LEU A 73 -3.22 6.82 -0.06
CA LEU A 73 -4.13 5.84 0.55
C LEU A 73 -3.46 5.12 1.73
N GLY A 74 -2.19 4.74 1.59
CA GLY A 74 -1.43 4.16 2.70
C GLY A 74 -1.28 5.10 3.89
N ALA A 75 -1.03 6.40 3.66
CA ALA A 75 -0.89 7.38 4.74
C ALA A 75 -2.21 7.64 5.48
N ILE A 76 -3.33 7.70 4.77
CA ILE A 76 -4.62 8.08 5.35
C ILE A 76 -5.28 6.87 6.03
N VAL A 77 -5.26 5.70 5.39
CA VAL A 77 -6.07 4.54 5.83
C VAL A 77 -5.30 3.21 5.87
N GLY A 78 -3.99 3.27 5.68
CA GLY A 78 -3.16 2.08 5.73
C GLY A 78 -3.01 1.55 7.15
N HIS A 79 -3.07 0.23 7.27
CA HIS A 79 -2.87 -0.52 8.51
C HIS A 79 -1.50 -1.23 8.49
N PRO A 80 -0.42 -0.62 9.00
CA PRO A 80 0.93 -1.15 8.85
C PRO A 80 1.16 -2.47 9.61
N GLU A 81 0.29 -2.86 10.52
CA GLU A 81 0.29 -4.19 11.14
C GLU A 81 -0.10 -5.33 10.18
N ARG A 82 -0.71 -4.99 9.02
CA ARG A 82 -1.14 -5.96 8.00
C ARG A 82 -0.16 -6.15 6.85
N GLU A 83 1.03 -5.54 6.91
CA GLU A 83 2.11 -5.73 5.93
C GLU A 83 1.66 -5.59 4.46
N LEU A 84 1.70 -6.67 3.68
CA LEU A 84 1.32 -6.68 2.26
C LEU A 84 -0.19 -6.57 2.03
N GLU A 85 -0.97 -6.57 3.11
CA GLU A 85 -2.41 -6.38 3.14
C GLU A 85 -2.80 -5.02 3.77
N VAL A 86 -1.86 -4.07 3.83
CA VAL A 86 -2.02 -2.73 4.43
C VAL A 86 -3.28 -1.97 3.99
N LEU A 87 -3.81 -2.24 2.79
CA LEU A 87 -4.99 -1.57 2.24
C LEU A 87 -6.30 -2.38 2.38
N GLU A 88 -6.28 -3.55 3.03
CA GLU A 88 -7.44 -4.44 3.12
C GLU A 88 -8.66 -3.76 3.77
N SER A 89 -8.44 -2.97 4.81
CA SER A 89 -9.51 -2.33 5.59
C SER A 89 -10.00 -1.00 5.00
N ALA A 90 -9.48 -0.57 3.85
CA ALA A 90 -9.88 0.68 3.23
C ALA A 90 -11.34 0.63 2.74
N THR A 91 -12.18 1.49 3.32
CA THR A 91 -13.62 1.58 3.02
C THR A 91 -13.93 2.58 1.90
N ASP A 92 -15.19 2.67 1.48
CA ASP A 92 -15.61 3.69 0.50
C ASP A 92 -15.58 5.12 1.06
N GLU A 93 -15.79 5.30 2.36
CA GLU A 93 -15.71 6.60 3.03
C GLU A 93 -14.29 7.16 2.97
N ASP A 94 -13.30 6.29 3.18
CA ASP A 94 -11.88 6.58 3.17
C ASP A 94 -11.37 7.09 1.80
N ARG A 95 -12.05 6.69 0.72
CA ARG A 95 -11.70 7.08 -0.66
C ARG A 95 -12.00 8.54 -0.96
N LYS A 96 -12.83 9.22 -0.17
CA LYS A 96 -13.21 10.63 -0.40
C LYS A 96 -11.99 11.55 -0.46
N TRP A 97 -10.90 11.20 0.24
CA TRP A 97 -9.64 11.94 0.28
C TRP A 97 -8.73 11.74 -0.96
N LEU A 98 -9.01 10.74 -1.82
CA LEU A 98 -8.23 10.47 -3.04
C LEU A 98 -8.64 11.34 -4.26
N GLY A 99 -9.53 12.31 -4.07
CA GLY A 99 -10.08 13.16 -5.14
C GLY A 99 -10.06 14.66 -4.85
N THR A 100 -9.54 15.07 -3.69
CA THR A 100 -9.22 16.46 -3.32
C THR A 100 -7.74 16.71 -3.56
#